data_AF-A0A7X5N588-F1
#
_entry.id   AF-A0A7X5N588-F1
#
_cell.length_a   1.000
_cell.length_b   1.000
_cell.length_c   1.000
_cell.angle_alpha   90.00
_cell.angle_beta   90.00
_cell.angle_gamma   90.00
#
_symmetry.space_group_name_H-M   'P 1'
#
loop_
_entity.id
_entity.type
_entity.pdbx_description
1 polymer ?
#
loop_
_entity_poly.entity_id
_entity_poly.type
_entity_poly.pdbx_seq_one_letter_code
_entity_poly.pdbx_strand_id
1 'polypeptide(L)' 'INLVLCAVAIALPGWTGLYALVAASVFMSVMFPTIFALGLDGMHDDARKLGSSLLVMSIIGGALLTAVMGAVSDMA' A
#
# COMPACT_ATOMS: atom_id res chain seq x y z
N ILE A 1 6.31 -11.25 -1.65
CA ILE A 1 5.10 -11.88 -2.24
C ILE A 1 4.34 -10.87 -3.11
N ASN A 2 3.77 -9.80 -2.54
CA ASN A 2 3.06 -8.75 -3.32
C ASN A 2 3.83 -8.25 -4.56
N LEU A 3 5.14 -8.00 -4.46
CA LEU A 3 5.97 -7.60 -5.61
C LEU A 3 5.90 -8.59 -6.79
N VAL A 4 5.93 -9.90 -6.50
CA VAL A 4 5.88 -10.95 -7.52
C VAL A 4 4.49 -11.03 -8.13
N LEU A 5 3.42 -10.93 -7.33
CA LEU A 5 2.05 -10.92 -7.86
C LEU A 5 1.79 -9.69 -8.74
N CYS A 6 2.30 -8.51 -8.36
CA CYS A 6 2.21 -7.31 -9.21
C CYS A 6 2.99 -7.50 -10.52
N ALA A 7 4.18 -8.08 -10.49
CA ALA A 7 4.95 -8.36 -11.71
C ALA A 7 4.21 -9.32 -12.65
N VAL A 8 3.55 -10.36 -12.10
CA VAL A 8 2.71 -11.29 -12.86
C VAL A 8 1.48 -10.59 -13.43
N ALA A 9 0.82 -9.71 -12.66
CA ALA A 9 -0.32 -8.94 -13.13
C ALA A 9 0.03 -8.00 -14.30
N ILE A 10 1.24 -7.42 -14.29
CA ILE A 10 1.73 -6.56 -15.38
C ILE A 10 2.10 -7.40 -16.62
N ALA A 11 2.77 -8.54 -16.43
CA ALA A 11 3.27 -9.37 -17.54
C ALA A 11 2.19 -10.21 -18.24
N LEU A 12 1.11 -10.57 -17.54
CA LEU A 12 0.01 -11.41 -18.05
C LEU A 12 -1.33 -10.67 -17.96
N PRO A 13 -1.62 -9.74 -18.88
CA PRO A 13 -2.90 -9.04 -18.92
C PRO A 13 -4.06 -10.00 -19.24
N GLY A 14 -5.22 -9.79 -18.60
CA GLY A 14 -6.42 -10.61 -18.74
C GLY A 14 -6.88 -11.25 -17.43
N TRP A 15 -7.63 -12.36 -17.51
CA TRP A 15 -8.20 -13.05 -16.33
C TRP A 15 -7.13 -13.54 -15.35
N THR A 16 -5.97 -13.95 -15.83
CA THR A 16 -4.83 -14.38 -15.00
C THR A 16 -4.24 -13.23 -14.18
N GLY A 17 -4.06 -12.05 -14.78
CA GLY A 17 -3.62 -10.84 -14.08
C GLY A 17 -4.65 -10.36 -13.04
N LEU A 18 -5.95 -10.48 -13.35
CA LEU A 18 -7.02 -10.18 -12.40
C LEU A 18 -6.94 -11.06 -11.14
N TYR A 19 -6.80 -12.39 -11.31
CA TYR A 19 -6.65 -13.30 -10.18
C TYR A 19 -5.38 -13.01 -9.36
N ALA A 20 -4.28 -12.63 -10.01
CA ALA A 20 -3.06 -12.22 -9.32
C ALA A 20 -3.26 -10.94 -8.50
N LEU A 21 -4.01 -9.95 -9.02
CA LEU A 21 -4.32 -8.73 -8.30
C LEU A 21 -5.23 -8.99 -7.08
N VAL A 22 -6.24 -9.85 -7.24
CA VAL A 22 -7.12 -10.27 -6.13
C VAL A 22 -6.33 -11.00 -5.04
N ALA A 23 -5.42 -11.90 -5.43
CA ALA A 23 -4.55 -12.59 -4.48
C ALA A 23 -3.60 -11.61 -3.76
N ALA A 24 -3.10 -10.57 -4.44
CA ALA A 24 -2.26 -9.53 -3.83
C ALA A 24 -3.01 -8.75 -2.72
N SER A 25 -4.30 -8.49 -2.89
CA SER A 25 -5.13 -7.80 -1.88
C SER A 25 -5.14 -8.50 -0.52
N VAL A 26 -5.08 -9.83 -0.50
CA VAL A 26 -5.00 -10.60 0.76
C VAL A 26 -3.69 -10.33 1.49
N PHE A 27 -2.58 -10.24 0.75
CA PHE A 27 -1.26 -9.99 1.34
C PHE A 27 -1.06 -8.51 1.75
N MET A 28 -1.81 -7.57 1.16
CA MET A 28 -1.74 -6.15 1.54
C MET A 28 -2.32 -5.86 2.92
N SER A 29 -3.26 -6.65 3.42
CA SER A 29 -3.93 -6.42 4.71
C SER A 29 -2.97 -6.32 5.91
N VAL A 30 -1.89 -7.12 5.90
CA VAL A 30 -0.92 -7.17 7.00
C VAL A 30 0.06 -5.98 6.97
N MET A 31 0.20 -5.30 5.83
CA MET A 31 1.23 -4.27 5.66
C MET A 31 0.98 -3.04 6.54
N PHE A 32 -0.27 -2.58 6.65
CA PHE A 32 -0.60 -1.42 7.50
C PHE A 32 -0.28 -1.65 8.99
N PRO A 33 -0.77 -2.72 9.65
CA PRO A 33 -0.44 -2.96 11.05
C PRO A 33 1.05 -3.25 11.27
N THR A 34 1.75 -3.89 10.32
CA THR A 34 3.21 -4.11 10.44
C THR A 34 4.00 -2.80 10.32
N ILE A 35 3.68 -1.92 9.37
CA ILE A 35 4.32 -0.60 9.25
C ILE A 35 4.04 0.23 10.50
N PHE A 36 2.80 0.18 11.01
CA PHE A 36 2.42 0.92 12.21
C PHE A 36 3.14 0.40 13.46
N ALA A 37 3.26 -0.93 13.62
CA ALA A 37 3.98 -1.53 14.73
C ALA A 37 5.48 -1.22 14.67
N LEU A 38 6.12 -1.41 13.50
CA LEU A 38 7.55 -1.14 13.32
C LEU A 38 7.88 0.35 13.39
N GLY A 39 7.00 1.22 12.89
CA GLY A 39 7.21 2.67 12.90
C GLY A 39 7.08 3.31 14.29
N LEU A 40 6.49 2.60 15.25
CA LEU A 40 6.30 3.05 16.63
C LEU A 40 7.15 2.28 17.64
N ASP A 41 7.90 1.27 17.19
CA ASP A 41 8.73 0.44 18.04
C ASP A 41 9.86 1.26 18.69
N GLY A 42 10.12 1.02 19.97
CA GLY A 42 11.15 1.74 20.74
C GLY A 42 10.84 3.21 21.09
N MET A 43 9.68 3.76 20.73
CA MET A 43 9.30 5.15 21.06
C MET A 43 8.75 5.30 22.49
N HIS A 44 9.09 6.41 23.16
CA HIS A 44 8.47 6.84 24.42
C HIS A 44 6.98 7.19 24.23
N ASP A 45 6.16 7.09 25.29
CA ASP A 45 4.69 7.21 25.22
C ASP A 45 4.19 8.49 24.55
N ASP A 46 4.77 9.66 24.86
CA ASP A 46 4.37 10.93 24.26
C ASP A 46 4.71 11.01 22.77
N ALA A 47 5.91 10.55 22.42
CA ALA A 47 6.35 10.49 21.02
C ALA A 47 5.52 9.46 20.23
N ARG A 48 5.12 8.34 20.85
CA ARG A 48 4.32 7.29 20.21
C ARG A 48 2.94 7.80 19.81
N LYS A 49 2.29 8.61 20.65
CA LYS A 49 1.02 9.27 20.31
C LYS A 49 1.17 10.19 19.11
N LEU A 50 2.21 11.03 19.10
CA LEU A 50 2.45 11.95 17.99
C LEU A 50 2.79 11.19 16.69
N GLY A 51 3.66 10.18 16.79
CA GLY A 51 4.04 9.31 15.67
C GLY A 51 2.84 8.57 15.08
N SER A 52 1.95 8.02 15.93
CA SER A 52 0.74 7.34 15.47
C SER A 52 -0.21 8.27 14.70
N SER A 53 -0.37 9.52 15.16
CA SER A 53 -1.17 10.54 14.47
C SER A 53 -0.58 10.87 13.11
N LEU A 54 0.75 11.03 13.02
CA LEU A 54 1.44 11.33 11.77
C LEU A 54 1.33 10.17 10.76
N LEU A 55 1.45 8.93 11.23
CA LEU A 55 1.26 7.75 10.38
C LEU A 55 -0.16 7.69 9.82
N VAL A 56 -1.19 7.98 10.61
CA VAL A 56 -2.58 8.04 10.11
C VAL A 56 -2.78 9.21 9.14
N MET A 57 -2.21 10.38 9.40
CA MET A 57 -2.29 11.53 8.49
C MET A 57 -1.60 11.25 7.14
N SER A 58 -0.59 10.37 7.12
CA SER A 58 0.11 9.98 5.87
C SER A 58 -0.78 9.24 4.86
N ILE A 59 -1.97 8.75 5.27
CA ILE A 59 -2.95 8.12 4.38
C ILE A 59 -3.37 9.07 3.23
N ILE A 60 -3.26 10.40 3.42
CA ILE A 60 -3.48 11.41 2.36
C ILE A 60 -2.61 11.13 1.13
N GLY A 61 -1.42 10.52 1.29
CA GLY A 61 -0.58 10.10 0.16
C GLY A 61 -1.28 9.15 -0.81
N GLY A 62 -2.27 8.38 -0.35
CA GLY A 62 -3.10 7.54 -1.21
C GLY A 62 -3.91 8.35 -2.23
N ALA A 63 -4.43 9.52 -1.85
CA ALA A 63 -5.16 10.38 -2.78
C ALA A 63 -4.25 10.95 -3.87
N LEU A 64 -3.02 11.31 -3.52
CA LEU A 64 -2.00 11.75 -4.48
C LEU A 64 -1.65 10.63 -5.47
N LEU A 65 -1.45 9.40 -4.98
CA LEU A 65 -1.17 8.25 -5.83
C LEU A 65 -2.34 7.94 -6.79
N THR A 66 -3.59 8.04 -6.34
CA THR A 66 -4.77 7.87 -7.21
C THR A 66 -4.81 8.91 -8.32
N ALA A 67 -4.49 10.17 -8.03
CA ALA A 67 -4.43 11.22 -9.06
C ALA A 67 -3.35 10.94 -10.11
N VAL A 68 -2.17 10.48 -9.68
CA VAL A 68 -1.09 10.07 -10.59
C VAL A 68 -1.50 8.85 -11.42
N MET A 69 -2.13 7.85 -10.80
CA MET A 69 -2.61 6.64 -11.49
C MET A 69 -3.65 6.98 -12.55
N GLY A 70 -4.56 7.91 -12.26
CA GLY A 70 -5.51 8.46 -13.24
C GLY A 70 -4.78 9.08 -14.43
N ALA A 71 -3.90 10.05 -14.17
CA ALA A 71 -3.13 10.72 -15.23
C ALA A 71 -2.33 9.74 -16.11
N VAL A 72 -1.73 8.70 -15.53
CA VAL A 72 -1.03 7.65 -16.28
C VAL A 72 -2.01 6.79 -17.10
N SER A 73 -3.20 6.51 -16.57
CA SER A 73 -4.23 5.75 -17.28
C SER A 73 -4.86 6.54 -18.44
N ASP A 74 -5.01 7.86 -18.30
CA ASP A 74 -5.52 8.73 -19.37
C ASP A 74 -4.49 8.92 -20.50
N MET A 75 -3.20 8.72 -20.22
CA MET A 75 -2.12 8.78 -21.21
C MET A 75 -1.95 7.49 -22.02
N ALA A 76 -2.51 6.36 -21.56
CA ALA A 76 -2.39 5.04 -22.17
C ALA A 76 -3.57 4.73 -23.10
#